data_AF-R4XFW3-F1
#
_entry.id   AF-R4XFW3-F1
#
_cell.length_a   1.000
_cell.length_b   1.000
_cell.length_c   1.000
_cell.angle_alpha   90.00
_cell.angle_beta   90.00
_cell.angle_gamma   90.00
#
_symmetry.space_group_name_H-M   'P 1'
#
loop_
_entity.id
_entity.type
_entity.pdbx_description
1 polymer ?
#
loop_
_entity_poly.entity_id
_entity_poly.type
_entity_poly.pdbx_seq_one_letter_code
_entity_poly.pdbx_strand_id
1 'polypeptide(L)'
;MEVCADQQDHVHNLSQYLQFYCDVPEADIVHAKMIDLSDEGMTLILDGNQSPDNQEEHFVPFEPALKDLEGIRPRVIEMAKAAEAGLNKN
;
A
#
# COMPACT_ATOMS: atom_id res chain seq x y z
N MET A 1 13.04 12.75 22.17
CA MET A 1 13.05 11.35 21.68
C MET A 1 12.25 11.39 20.40
N GLU A 2 12.92 11.49 19.26
CA GLU A 2 12.35 11.92 17.98
C GLU A 2 12.34 10.71 17.05
N VAL A 3 11.22 10.00 17.02
CA VAL A 3 10.95 8.93 16.04
C VAL A 3 9.45 8.70 16.09
N CYS A 4 8.69 9.36 15.20
CA CYS A 4 7.29 9.04 14.91
C CYS A 4 6.70 9.85 13.73
N ALA A 5 7.50 10.50 12.89
CA ALA A 5 6.99 11.15 11.67
C ALA A 5 7.01 10.24 10.43
N ASP A 6 7.88 9.22 10.41
CA ASP A 6 8.05 8.33 9.23
C ASP A 6 6.97 7.23 9.13
N GLN A 7 6.25 6.91 10.21
CA GLN A 7 5.25 5.81 10.19
C GLN A 7 3.85 6.25 9.77
N GLN A 8 3.48 7.52 9.95
CA GLN A 8 2.19 8.04 9.50
C GLN A 8 2.15 8.28 7.99
N ASP A 9 3.31 8.54 7.38
CA ASP A 9 3.48 8.73 5.94
C ASP A 9 3.23 7.42 5.16
N HIS A 10 3.60 6.26 5.74
CA HIS A 10 3.36 4.96 5.09
C HIS A 10 1.87 4.60 5.01
N VAL A 11 1.05 4.99 6.00
CA VAL A 11 -0.38 4.61 6.05
C VAL A 11 -1.19 5.30 4.96
N HIS A 12 -0.88 6.55 4.62
CA HIS A 12 -1.56 7.26 3.52
C HIS A 12 -1.24 6.64 2.15
N ASN A 13 -0.02 6.15 1.97
CA ASN A 13 0.42 5.48 0.75
C ASN A 13 -0.26 4.11 0.53
N LEU A 14 -0.65 3.40 1.60
CA LEU A 14 -1.31 2.09 1.46
C LEU A 14 -2.65 2.17 0.74
N SER A 15 -3.45 3.18 1.07
CA SER A 15 -4.72 3.42 0.38
C SER A 15 -4.51 3.74 -1.10
N GLN A 16 -3.47 4.51 -1.43
CA GLN A 16 -3.13 4.81 -2.83
C GLN A 16 -2.67 3.56 -3.59
N TYR A 17 -2.00 2.62 -2.93
CA TYR A 17 -1.66 1.34 -3.53
C TYR A 17 -2.89 0.52 -3.90
N LEU A 18 -3.86 0.44 -2.99
CA LEU A 18 -5.10 -0.26 -3.25
C LEU A 18 -5.88 0.37 -4.41
N GLN A 19 -5.91 1.71 -4.48
CA GLN A 19 -6.55 2.42 -5.60
C GLN A 19 -5.85 2.16 -6.93
N PHE A 20 -4.52 2.29 -6.97
CA PHE A 20 -3.77 2.28 -8.21
C PHE A 20 -3.43 0.86 -8.71
N TYR A 21 -3.06 -0.06 -7.82
CA TYR A 21 -2.63 -1.42 -8.18
C TYR A 21 -3.75 -2.46 -8.03
N CYS A 22 -4.74 -2.22 -7.17
CA CYS A 22 -5.83 -3.17 -6.92
C CYS A 22 -7.20 -2.68 -7.42
N ASP A 23 -7.26 -1.52 -8.08
CA ASP A 23 -8.48 -0.90 -8.62
C ASP A 23 -9.59 -0.69 -7.55
N VAL A 24 -9.21 -0.54 -6.27
CA VAL A 24 -10.15 -0.35 -5.18
C VAL A 24 -10.55 1.13 -5.12
N PRO A 25 -11.84 1.49 -5.22
CA PRO A 25 -12.25 2.89 -5.15
C PRO A 25 -11.96 3.51 -3.77
N GLU A 26 -11.50 4.77 -3.74
CA GLU A 26 -11.19 5.49 -2.50
C GLU A 26 -12.34 5.48 -1.48
N ALA A 27 -13.58 5.55 -1.96
CA ALA A 27 -14.78 5.56 -1.12
C ALA A 27 -14.97 4.28 -0.28
N ASP A 28 -14.40 3.16 -0.72
CA ASP A 28 -14.45 1.88 0.00
C ASP A 28 -13.26 1.67 0.95
N ILE A 29 -12.22 2.51 0.83
CA ILE A 29 -11.01 2.42 1.65
C ILE A 29 -11.16 3.28 2.90
N VAL A 30 -11.58 2.67 4.01
CA VAL A 30 -11.64 3.34 5.33
C VAL A 30 -10.31 3.21 6.06
N HIS A 31 -9.72 2.02 6.04
CA HIS A 31 -8.40 1.77 6.61
C HIS A 31 -7.68 0.70 5.78
N ALA A 32 -6.40 0.91 5.51
CA ALA A 32 -5.53 -0.08 4.88
C ALA A 32 -4.40 -0.48 5.85
N LYS A 33 -4.11 -1.77 5.95
CA LYS A 33 -3.03 -2.29 6.80
C LYS A 33 -2.17 -3.25 6.00
N MET A 34 -0.86 -3.12 6.12
CA MET A 34 0.05 -4.12 5.57
C MET A 34 0.17 -5.29 6.55
N ILE A 35 -0.06 -6.51 6.07
CA ILE A 35 0.06 -7.73 6.88
C ILE A 35 1.28 -8.57 6.51
N ASP A 36 1.73 -8.48 5.26
CA ASP A 36 2.89 -9.21 4.78
C ASP A 36 3.70 -8.34 3.82
N LEU A 37 5.01 -8.54 3.85
CA LEU A 37 5.96 -7.83 3.00
C LEU A 37 7.07 -8.80 2.64
N SER A 38 7.15 -9.13 1.35
CA SER A 38 8.05 -10.13 0.80
C SER A 38 8.86 -9.52 -0.36
N ASP A 39 9.86 -10.23 -0.86
CA ASP A 39 10.63 -9.78 -2.02
C ASP A 39 9.82 -9.76 -3.33
N GLU A 40 8.72 -10.52 -3.39
CA GLU A 40 7.78 -10.55 -4.50
C GLU A 40 6.75 -9.41 -4.48
N GLY A 41 6.49 -8.78 -3.32
CA GLY A 41 5.41 -7.79 -3.17
C GLY A 41 5.00 -7.51 -1.74
N MET A 42 3.88 -6.82 -1.58
CA MET A 42 3.25 -6.55 -0.29
C MET A 42 1.80 -7.03 -0.26
N THR A 43 1.37 -7.56 0.88
CA THR A 43 -0.04 -7.93 1.11
C THR A 43 -0.67 -6.92 2.05
N LEU A 44 -1.75 -6.32 1.56
CA LEU A 44 -2.54 -5.30 2.26
C LEU A 44 -3.90 -5.88 2.60
N ILE A 45 -4.41 -5.57 3.78
CA ILE A 45 -5.79 -5.78 4.17
C ILE A 45 -6.53 -4.47 4.09
N LEU A 46 -7.67 -4.50 3.40
CA LEU A 46 -8.69 -3.47 3.43
C LEU A 46 -9.63 -3.73 4.62
N ASP A 47 -9.68 -2.78 5.55
CA ASP A 47 -10.77 -2.68 6.53
C ASP A 47 -11.84 -1.80 5.88
N GLY A 48 -12.76 -2.44 5.16
CA GLY A 48 -13.85 -1.76 4.45
C GLY A 48 -14.97 -1.33 5.39
N ASN A 49 -15.71 -0.27 5.01
CA ASN A 49 -16.86 0.22 5.78
C ASN A 49 -18.02 -0.79 5.84
N GLN A 50 -18.02 -1.79 4.95
CA GLN A 50 -19.16 -2.65 4.71
C GLN A 50 -19.26 -3.83 5.69
N SER A 51 -18.17 -4.30 6.30
CA SER A 51 -18.21 -5.35 7.33
C SER A 51 -16.87 -5.47 8.08
N PRO A 52 -16.83 -5.31 9.42
CA PRO A 52 -15.61 -5.50 10.21
C PRO A 52 -15.11 -6.96 10.24
N ASP A 53 -15.92 -7.91 9.76
CA ASP A 53 -15.58 -9.34 9.62
C ASP A 53 -15.09 -9.68 8.18
N ASN A 54 -15.19 -8.73 7.24
CA ASN A 54 -14.84 -8.95 5.84
C ASN A 54 -13.59 -8.14 5.49
N GLN A 55 -12.46 -8.59 6.03
CA GLN A 55 -11.14 -8.08 5.70
C GLN A 55 -10.75 -8.63 4.33
N GLU A 56 -10.66 -7.75 3.32
CA GLU A 56 -10.26 -8.16 1.97
C GLU A 56 -8.74 -8.06 1.84
N GLU A 57 -8.11 -9.19 1.52
CA GLU A 57 -6.68 -9.28 1.28
C GLU A 57 -6.37 -8.93 -0.18
N HIS A 58 -5.51 -7.94 -0.37
CA HIS A 58 -5.05 -7.45 -1.65
C HIS A 58 -3.53 -7.58 -1.75
N PHE A 59 -3.08 -8.30 -2.76
CA PHE A 59 -1.66 -8.43 -3.05
C PHE A 59 -1.21 -7.41 -4.09
N VAL A 60 -0.15 -6.67 -3.76
CA VAL A 60 0.48 -5.66 -4.62
C VAL A 60 1.87 -6.19 -5.00
N PRO A 61 2.05 -6.67 -6.24
CA PRO A 61 3.32 -7.22 -6.69
C PRO A 61 4.39 -6.13 -6.88
N PHE A 62 5.66 -6.48 -6.64
CA PHE A 62 6.81 -5.69 -7.05
C PHE A 62 7.22 -6.08 -8.47
N GLU A 63 7.18 -5.13 -9.41
CA GLU A 63 7.60 -5.36 -10.80
C GLU A 63 8.81 -4.49 -11.18
N PRO A 64 10.01 -5.07 -11.37
CA PRO A 64 10.38 -6.47 -11.13
C PRO A 64 10.46 -6.82 -9.62
N ALA A 65 10.35 -8.11 -9.31
CA ALA A 65 10.53 -8.63 -7.95
C ALA A 65 11.91 -8.23 -7.40
N LEU A 66 11.98 -8.00 -6.11
CA LEU A 66 13.20 -7.62 -5.44
C LEU A 66 14.09 -8.83 -5.28
N LYS A 67 15.41 -8.60 -5.32
CA LYS A 67 16.37 -9.67 -5.07
C LYS A 67 16.56 -9.92 -3.57
N ASP A 68 16.44 -8.87 -2.77
CA ASP A 68 16.69 -8.84 -1.33
C ASP A 68 15.81 -7.77 -0.66
N LEU A 69 15.48 -7.98 0.61
CA LEU A 69 14.61 -7.07 1.38
C LEU A 69 15.22 -5.66 1.56
N GLU A 70 16.53 -5.50 1.38
CA GLU A 70 17.22 -4.20 1.43
C GLU A 70 16.72 -3.23 0.35
N GLY A 71 16.23 -3.75 -0.79
CA GLY A 71 15.66 -2.98 -1.88
C GLY A 71 14.19 -2.57 -1.67
N ILE A 72 13.53 -3.04 -0.61
CA ILE A 72 12.10 -2.78 -0.40
C ILE A 72 11.82 -1.32 -0.15
N ARG A 73 12.58 -0.68 0.75
CA ARG A 73 12.32 0.71 1.12
C ARG A 73 12.36 1.67 -0.08
N PRO A 74 13.41 1.68 -0.93
CA PRO A 74 13.41 2.53 -2.12
C PRO A 74 12.30 2.13 -3.10
N ARG A 75 12.01 0.84 -3.25
CA ARG A 75 10.94 0.35 -4.13
C ARG A 75 9.55 0.85 -3.71
N VAL A 76 9.22 0.72 -2.44
CA VAL A 76 7.95 1.21 -1.88
C VAL A 76 7.84 2.72 -2.08
N ILE A 77 8.91 3.48 -1.86
CA ILE A 77 8.89 4.93 -2.11
C ILE A 77 8.63 5.26 -3.59
N GLU A 78 9.22 4.51 -4.53
CA GLU A 78 8.96 4.70 -5.96
C GLU A 78 7.51 4.36 -6.33
N MET A 79 6.98 3.26 -5.78
CA MET A 79 5.60 2.87 -6.01
C MET A 79 4.62 3.91 -5.45
N ALA A 80 4.88 4.49 -4.27
CA ALA A 80 4.04 5.53 -3.67
C ALA A 80 3.93 6.73 -4.61
N LYS A 81 5.08 7.20 -5.11
CA LYS A 81 5.14 8.31 -6.07
C LYS A 81 4.42 7.98 -7.38
N ALA A 82 4.55 6.74 -7.87
CA ALA A 82 3.86 6.30 -9.09
C ALA A 82 2.34 6.28 -8.90
N ALA A 83 1.87 5.76 -7.76
CA ALA A 83 0.46 5.74 -7.41
C ALA A 83 -0.09 7.17 -7.24
N GLU A 84 0.59 8.04 -6.48
CA GLU A 84 0.21 9.45 -6.33
C GLU A 84 0.13 10.17 -7.68
N ALA A 85 1.16 10.01 -8.53
CA ALA A 85 1.20 10.65 -9.85
C ALA A 85 0.14 10.08 -10.82
N GLY A 86 -0.24 8.80 -10.66
CA GLY A 86 -1.30 8.16 -11.43
C GLY A 86 -2.69 8.64 -11.02
N LEU A 87 -2.94 8.74 -9.71
CA LEU A 87 -4.22 9.17 -9.14
C LEU A 87 -4.48 10.68 -9.33
N ASN A 88 -3.44 11.52 -9.26
CA ASN A 88 -3.57 12.98 -9.39
C ASN A 88 -3.73 13.49 -10.85
N LYS A 89 -3.87 12.58 -11.82
CA LYS A 89 -4.09 12.90 -13.25
C LYS A 89 -5.55 12.82 -13.70
N ASN A 90 -6.47 12.56 -12.78
CA ASN A 90 -7.91 12.43 -13.03
C ASN A 90 -8.68 13.65 -12.51
#